data_AF-A0A179III2-F1
#
_entry.id   AF-A0A179III2-F1
#
_cell.length_a   1.000
_cell.length_b   1.000
_cell.length_c   1.000
_cell.angle_alpha   90.00
_cell.angle_beta   90.00
_cell.angle_gamma   90.00
#
_symmetry.space_group_name_H-M   'P 1'
#
loop_
_entity.id
_entity.type
_entity.pdbx_description
1 polymer ?
#
loop_
_entity_poly.entity_id
_entity_poly.type
_entity_poly.pdbx_seq_one_letter_code
_entity_poly.pdbx_strand_id
1 'polypeptide(L)'
;MARSRKTPTSGTTTTLPPLAQPDRSERGVDEQTLFKIAEQRQLFQQAAAREKLTKVAAKKTRINESDNNSSDDDEDNEVPSLPPGVERVLEAMLWTTSLAMLHFTFDVLVQHQYGTEILWWQICQRAFSAWAVFLLLFYALHPRKSDETLLPGLPARYQSPLRQAIFFSMSVVSGCYLIYVTNMKGYLATQQRAPPLGCLWIWAVMELDLPWATLSLVLASAFIYLKGYTVK
;
A
#
# COMPACT_ATOMS: atom_id res chain seq x y z
N MET A 1 -30.74 -58.84 23.19
CA MET A 1 -29.94 -57.65 22.84
C MET A 1 -30.12 -56.61 23.93
N ALA A 2 -29.13 -56.47 24.80
CA ALA A 2 -29.18 -55.53 25.93
C ALA A 2 -28.60 -54.18 25.49
N ARG A 3 -29.35 -53.08 25.66
CA ARG A 3 -28.78 -51.73 25.55
C ARG A 3 -29.22 -50.87 26.72
N SER A 4 -28.19 -50.37 27.38
CA SER A 4 -28.12 -49.75 28.69
C SER A 4 -28.88 -48.42 28.80
N ARG A 5 -29.52 -48.21 29.95
CA ARG A 5 -30.19 -46.99 30.39
C ARG A 5 -29.14 -45.99 30.88
N LYS A 6 -29.16 -44.75 30.38
CA LYS A 6 -28.47 -43.61 31.03
C LYS A 6 -29.50 -42.55 31.44
N THR A 7 -29.45 -42.22 32.71
CA THR A 7 -30.25 -41.25 33.46
C THR A 7 -29.91 -39.81 33.08
N PRO A 8 -30.80 -38.85 33.36
CA PRO A 8 -30.50 -37.42 33.21
C PRO A 8 -29.56 -37.03 34.36
N THR A 9 -28.50 -36.28 34.07
CA THR A 9 -27.66 -35.70 35.11
C THR A 9 -27.55 -34.21 34.87
N SER A 10 -27.88 -33.48 35.94
CA SER A 10 -28.09 -32.06 36.11
C SER A 10 -27.15 -31.15 35.34
N GLY A 11 -27.73 -29.99 34.98
CA GLY A 11 -27.03 -28.85 34.43
C GLY A 11 -25.73 -28.56 35.17
N THR A 12 -24.66 -28.46 34.38
CA THR A 12 -23.46 -27.77 34.84
C THR A 12 -23.80 -26.29 34.80
N THR A 13 -24.28 -25.80 35.94
CA THR A 13 -24.43 -24.39 36.23
C THR A 13 -23.10 -23.72 35.89
N THR A 14 -23.06 -22.92 34.83
CA THR A 14 -22.02 -21.91 34.64
C THR A 14 -22.19 -20.92 35.77
N THR A 15 -21.69 -21.26 36.96
CA THR A 15 -21.52 -20.29 38.04
C THR A 15 -20.35 -19.42 37.60
N LEU A 16 -20.67 -18.36 36.84
CA LEU A 16 -19.80 -17.20 36.73
C LEU A 16 -19.36 -16.86 38.17
N PRO A 17 -18.06 -16.85 38.48
CA PRO A 17 -17.59 -16.48 39.81
C PRO A 17 -18.13 -15.08 40.12
N PRO A 18 -18.70 -14.84 41.33
CA PRO A 18 -19.18 -13.52 41.69
C PRO A 18 -18.00 -12.54 41.62
N LEU A 19 -18.17 -11.42 40.91
CA LEU A 19 -17.15 -10.38 40.80
C LEU A 19 -16.97 -9.71 42.18
N ALA A 20 -16.09 -10.29 42.98
CA ALA A 20 -15.59 -9.66 44.20
C ALA A 20 -14.47 -8.70 43.83
N GLN A 21 -14.49 -7.49 44.41
CA GLN A 21 -13.38 -6.56 44.32
C GLN A 21 -12.17 -7.14 45.08
N PRO A 22 -10.94 -6.94 44.58
CA PRO A 22 -9.76 -7.51 45.19
C PRO A 22 -9.57 -6.93 46.60
N ASP A 23 -9.50 -7.82 47.59
CA ASP A 23 -9.19 -7.43 48.97
C ASP A 23 -7.76 -6.90 49.03
N ARG A 24 -7.62 -5.65 49.50
CA ARG A 24 -6.36 -4.89 49.55
C ARG A 24 -5.57 -5.15 50.83
N SER A 25 -5.98 -6.11 51.65
CA SER A 25 -5.29 -6.45 52.88
C SER A 25 -4.08 -7.36 52.62
N GLU A 26 -2.89 -6.82 52.88
CA GLU A 26 -1.57 -7.43 52.69
C GLU A 26 -1.30 -8.61 53.65
N ARG A 27 -2.02 -9.74 53.56
CA ARG A 27 -1.51 -10.99 54.17
C ARG A 27 -2.17 -12.25 53.63
N GLY A 28 -1.50 -12.85 52.66
CA GLY A 28 -1.53 -14.29 52.43
C GLY A 28 -2.86 -14.87 51.98
N VAL A 29 -3.24 -14.61 50.72
CA VAL A 29 -4.33 -15.37 50.09
C VAL A 29 -3.73 -16.55 49.32
N ASP A 30 -3.94 -17.74 49.88
CA ASP A 30 -3.61 -19.05 49.30
C ASP A 30 -4.63 -19.44 48.20
N GLU A 31 -4.99 -18.47 47.37
CA GLU A 31 -5.80 -18.69 46.20
C GLU A 31 -4.88 -18.87 45.00
N GLN A 32 -5.19 -19.87 44.17
CA GLN A 32 -4.39 -20.21 43.00
C GLN A 32 -4.30 -18.98 42.10
N THR A 33 -3.18 -18.27 42.18
CA THR A 33 -2.96 -17.07 41.39
C THR A 33 -3.06 -17.43 39.91
N LEU A 34 -3.59 -16.52 39.10
CA LEU A 34 -3.70 -16.73 37.64
C LEU A 34 -2.37 -17.16 37.03
N PHE A 35 -1.26 -16.69 37.61
CA PHE A 35 0.10 -17.11 37.30
C PHE A 35 0.33 -18.60 37.57
N LYS A 36 0.03 -19.11 38.78
CA LYS A 36 0.17 -20.53 39.13
C LYS A 36 -0.75 -21.43 38.31
N ILE A 37 -1.98 -20.98 38.00
CA ILE A 37 -2.89 -21.74 37.13
C ILE A 37 -2.35 -21.79 35.70
N ALA A 38 -1.80 -20.69 35.20
CA ALA A 38 -1.18 -20.64 33.88
C ALA A 38 0.08 -21.51 33.80
N GLU A 39 0.87 -21.56 34.87
CA GLU A 39 2.02 -22.44 35.02
C GLU A 39 1.61 -23.92 35.06
N GLN A 40 0.62 -24.28 35.90
CA GLN A 40 0.09 -25.65 36.00
C GLN A 40 -0.49 -26.15 34.66
N ARG A 41 -1.11 -25.25 33.88
CA ARG A 41 -1.67 -25.56 32.56
C ARG A 41 -0.66 -25.39 31.42
N GLN A 42 0.61 -25.10 31.71
CA GLN A 42 1.67 -24.89 30.72
C GLN A 42 1.32 -23.88 29.62
N LEU A 43 0.48 -22.87 29.93
CA LEU A 43 -0.01 -21.91 28.94
C LEU A 43 1.12 -21.06 28.35
N PHE A 44 2.15 -20.75 29.14
CA PHE A 44 3.34 -20.03 28.66
C PHE A 44 4.15 -20.87 27.66
N GLN A 45 4.29 -22.17 27.90
CA GLN A 45 4.98 -23.07 26.97
C GLN A 45 4.18 -23.24 25.69
N GLN A 46 2.85 -23.32 25.78
CA GLN A 46 1.97 -23.40 24.62
C GLN A 46 1.98 -22.09 23.80
N ALA A 47 2.01 -20.93 24.45
CA ALA A 47 2.16 -19.63 23.80
C ALA A 47 3.51 -19.50 23.10
N ALA A 48 4.61 -19.83 23.79
CA ALA A 48 5.96 -19.83 23.21
C ALA A 48 6.09 -20.83 22.05
N ALA A 49 5.44 -22.00 22.13
CA ALA A 49 5.41 -22.96 21.02
C ALA A 49 4.61 -22.44 19.82
N ARG A 50 3.46 -21.79 20.06
CA ARG A 50 2.68 -21.15 18.99
C ARG A 50 3.45 -20.02 18.33
N GLU A 51 4.12 -19.18 19.11
CA GLU A 51 4.96 -18.10 18.60
C GLU A 51 6.11 -18.65 17.75
N LYS A 52 6.79 -19.71 18.21
CA LYS A 52 7.81 -20.41 17.41
C LYS A 52 7.23 -20.98 16.12
N LEU A 53 6.03 -21.56 16.13
CA LEU A 53 5.38 -22.06 14.92
C LEU A 53 5.02 -20.94 13.95
N THR A 54 4.53 -19.80 14.44
CA THR A 54 4.22 -18.63 13.62
C THR A 54 5.50 -18.00 13.04
N LYS A 55 6.55 -17.85 13.84
CA LYS A 55 7.87 -17.38 13.40
C LYS A 55 8.51 -18.34 12.41
N VAL A 56 8.38 -19.66 12.60
CA VAL A 56 8.88 -20.67 11.66
C VAL A 56 8.03 -20.72 10.39
N ALA A 57 6.71 -20.50 10.45
CA ALA A 57 5.86 -20.40 9.27
C ALA A 57 6.19 -19.14 8.46
N ALA A 58 6.37 -17.99 9.12
CA ALA A 58 6.84 -16.76 8.51
C ALA A 58 8.26 -16.93 7.92
N LYS A 59 9.16 -17.63 8.63
CA LYS A 59 10.50 -17.95 8.17
C LYS A 59 10.50 -18.96 7.02
N LYS A 60 9.59 -19.95 7.01
CA LYS A 60 9.46 -20.94 5.93
C LYS A 60 8.93 -20.29 4.65
N THR A 61 8.07 -19.28 4.76
CA THR A 61 7.72 -18.40 3.63
C THR A 61 8.92 -17.59 3.14
N ARG A 62 9.81 -17.14 4.04
CA ARG A 62 11.07 -16.45 3.68
C ARG A 62 12.17 -17.39 3.14
N ILE A 63 12.25 -18.66 3.54
CA ILE A 63 13.32 -19.60 3.16
C ILE A 63 13.17 -20.12 1.72
N ASN A 64 12.01 -19.98 1.08
CA ASN A 64 11.87 -20.31 -0.35
C ASN A 64 12.51 -19.27 -1.29
N GLU A 65 13.03 -18.16 -0.76
CA GLU A 65 13.88 -17.20 -1.47
C GLU A 65 15.19 -16.96 -0.69
N SER A 66 16.13 -17.86 -0.89
CA SER A 66 17.60 -17.76 -0.72
C SER A 66 18.21 -17.18 0.57
N ASP A 67 19.09 -18.00 1.16
CA ASP A 67 20.17 -17.68 2.09
C ASP A 67 20.77 -16.26 1.95
N ASN A 68 20.83 -15.47 3.03
CA ASN A 68 21.97 -15.45 3.96
C ASN A 68 21.76 -14.47 5.14
N ASN A 69 22.48 -14.75 6.21
CA ASN A 69 22.51 -14.19 7.56
C ASN A 69 22.40 -12.65 7.73
N SER A 70 21.56 -12.20 8.68
CA SER A 70 21.97 -11.27 9.75
C SER A 70 20.90 -11.24 10.84
N SER A 71 21.33 -11.57 12.06
CA SER A 71 20.65 -11.28 13.30
C SER A 71 20.63 -9.78 13.50
N ASP A 72 19.49 -9.21 13.88
CA ASP A 72 19.44 -8.13 14.85
C ASP A 72 18.09 -8.21 15.57
N ASP A 73 18.19 -8.32 16.89
CA ASP A 73 17.10 -8.18 17.85
C ASP A 73 16.77 -6.69 17.94
N ASP A 74 15.64 -6.28 17.38
CA ASP A 74 15.01 -5.01 17.74
C ASP A 74 13.59 -5.29 18.24
N GLU A 75 13.43 -5.15 19.55
CA GLU A 75 12.15 -5.00 20.24
C GLU A 75 11.48 -3.73 19.73
N ASP A 76 10.47 -3.82 18.84
CA ASP A 76 9.63 -2.68 18.53
C ASP A 76 8.18 -3.10 18.24
N ASN A 77 7.27 -2.41 18.93
CA ASN A 77 5.80 -2.43 18.82
C ASN A 77 5.23 -3.08 17.54
N GLU A 78 5.00 -4.40 17.59
CA GLU A 78 4.43 -5.14 16.49
C GLU A 78 2.91 -4.89 16.42
N VAL A 79 2.51 -3.79 15.75
CA VAL A 79 1.15 -3.66 15.23
C VAL A 79 0.84 -4.91 14.41
N PRO A 80 -0.34 -5.56 14.56
CA PRO A 80 -0.65 -6.77 13.81
C PRO A 80 -0.54 -6.51 12.30
N SER A 81 0.57 -6.93 11.69
CA SER A 81 0.83 -6.74 10.27
C SER A 81 -0.19 -7.56 9.48
N LEU A 82 -0.89 -6.90 8.56
CA LEU A 82 -1.87 -7.52 7.69
C LEU A 82 -1.15 -8.50 6.73
N PRO A 83 -1.87 -9.37 6.01
CA PRO A 83 -1.24 -10.21 5.00
C PRO A 83 -0.44 -9.33 4.01
N PRO A 84 0.77 -9.73 3.58
CA PRO A 84 1.67 -8.88 2.78
C PRO A 84 1.08 -8.42 1.43
N GLY A 85 0.06 -9.10 0.92
CA GLY A 85 -0.71 -8.64 -0.25
C GLY A 85 -1.74 -7.55 0.08
N VAL A 86 -2.34 -7.58 1.27
CA VAL A 86 -3.36 -6.62 1.71
C VAL A 86 -2.71 -5.29 2.07
N GLU A 87 -1.56 -5.32 2.76
CA GLU A 87 -0.77 -4.11 3.04
C GLU A 87 -0.41 -3.38 1.76
N ARG A 88 0.04 -4.13 0.74
CA ARG A 88 0.37 -3.59 -0.59
C ARG A 88 -0.84 -2.92 -1.26
N VAL A 89 -1.98 -3.60 -1.26
CA VAL A 89 -3.19 -3.07 -1.91
C VAL A 89 -3.68 -1.83 -1.17
N LEU A 90 -3.64 -1.84 0.17
CA LEU A 90 -4.02 -0.68 0.99
C LEU A 90 -3.08 0.50 0.76
N GLU A 91 -1.76 0.28 0.74
CA GLU A 91 -0.78 1.32 0.45
C GLU A 91 -0.98 1.88 -0.97
N ALA A 92 -1.10 1.02 -1.98
CA ALA A 92 -1.39 1.44 -3.34
C ALA A 92 -2.73 2.19 -3.45
N MET A 93 -3.77 1.73 -2.75
CA MET A 93 -5.07 2.42 -2.69
C MET A 93 -4.94 3.79 -2.04
N LEU A 94 -4.16 3.93 -0.97
CA LEU A 94 -3.93 5.20 -0.28
C LEU A 94 -3.28 6.21 -1.23
N TRP A 95 -2.16 5.84 -1.87
CA TRP A 95 -1.46 6.70 -2.83
C TRP A 95 -2.31 7.05 -4.05
N THR A 96 -3.00 6.06 -4.61
CA THR A 96 -3.83 6.27 -5.81
C THR A 96 -5.09 7.07 -5.51
N THR A 97 -5.62 7.02 -4.28
CA THR A 97 -6.74 7.87 -3.84
C THR A 97 -6.34 9.35 -3.88
N SER A 98 -5.16 9.70 -3.35
CA SER A 98 -4.64 11.07 -3.43
C SER A 98 -4.48 11.51 -4.88
N LEU A 99 -3.94 10.64 -5.74
CA LEU A 99 -3.76 10.95 -7.16
C LEU A 99 -5.10 11.07 -7.91
N ALA A 100 -6.11 10.27 -7.56
CA ALA A 100 -7.45 10.37 -8.14
C ALA A 100 -8.15 11.67 -7.76
N MET A 101 -7.95 12.16 -6.52
CA MET A 101 -8.46 13.45 -6.09
C MET A 101 -7.83 14.59 -6.90
N LEU A 102 -6.51 14.53 -7.14
CA LEU A 102 -5.81 15.47 -8.01
C LEU A 102 -6.35 15.41 -9.45
N HIS A 103 -6.54 14.21 -10.01
CA HIS A 103 -7.07 14.01 -11.36
C HIS A 103 -8.48 14.57 -11.50
N PHE A 104 -9.35 14.28 -10.55
CA PHE A 104 -10.70 14.83 -10.48
C PHE A 104 -10.67 16.35 -10.45
N THR A 105 -9.80 16.94 -9.63
CA THR A 105 -9.65 18.40 -9.52
C THR A 105 -9.21 19.00 -10.85
N PHE A 106 -8.22 18.43 -11.53
CA PHE A 106 -7.81 18.89 -12.85
C PHE A 106 -8.93 18.76 -13.89
N ASP A 107 -9.69 17.67 -13.86
CA ASP A 107 -10.79 17.46 -14.80
C ASP A 107 -11.91 18.52 -14.61
N VAL A 108 -12.21 18.88 -13.36
CA VAL A 108 -13.14 19.97 -13.03
C VAL A 108 -12.58 21.32 -13.47
N LEU A 109 -11.31 21.62 -13.16
CA LEU A 109 -10.68 22.89 -13.50
C LEU A 109 -10.64 23.12 -15.02
N VAL A 110 -10.29 22.09 -15.79
CA VAL A 110 -10.25 22.18 -17.24
C VAL A 110 -11.64 22.42 -17.82
N GLN A 111 -12.67 21.72 -17.35
CA GLN A 111 -14.04 21.97 -17.79
C GLN A 111 -14.52 23.39 -17.47
N HIS A 112 -14.14 23.90 -16.29
CA HIS A 112 -14.43 25.28 -15.89
C HIS A 112 -13.67 26.30 -16.75
N GLN A 113 -12.39 26.06 -17.06
CA GLN A 113 -11.56 26.94 -17.89
C GLN A 113 -12.09 27.12 -19.30
N TYR A 114 -12.79 26.13 -19.83
CA TYR A 114 -13.28 26.16 -21.19
C TYR A 114 -14.81 26.23 -21.31
N GLY A 115 -15.53 26.43 -20.20
CA GLY A 115 -16.98 26.65 -20.22
C GLY A 115 -17.80 25.47 -20.74
N THR A 116 -17.34 24.23 -20.54
CA THR A 116 -18.14 23.04 -20.87
C THR A 116 -19.22 22.81 -19.81
N GLU A 117 -20.39 22.32 -20.21
CA GLU A 117 -21.39 21.86 -19.25
C GLU A 117 -20.88 20.65 -18.44
N ILE A 118 -20.97 20.77 -17.11
CA ILE A 118 -20.40 19.82 -16.15
C ILE A 118 -21.37 18.64 -15.98
N LEU A 119 -21.09 17.54 -16.67
CA LEU A 119 -21.81 16.29 -16.50
C LEU A 119 -21.18 15.46 -15.37
N TRP A 120 -21.57 15.74 -14.13
CA TRP A 120 -21.04 15.12 -12.90
C TRP A 120 -20.91 13.59 -12.98
N TRP A 121 -21.91 12.92 -13.57
CA TRP A 121 -21.89 11.47 -13.72
C TRP A 121 -20.72 10.98 -14.59
N GLN A 122 -20.46 11.65 -15.71
CA GLN A 122 -19.39 11.28 -16.64
C GLN A 122 -18.00 11.56 -16.05
N ILE A 123 -17.88 12.65 -15.29
CA ILE A 123 -16.64 13.02 -14.59
C ILE A 123 -16.30 11.97 -13.55
N CYS A 124 -17.28 11.54 -12.74
CA CYS A 124 -17.07 10.48 -11.76
C CYS A 124 -16.68 9.15 -12.42
N GLN A 125 -17.32 8.77 -13.54
CA GLN A 125 -16.94 7.56 -14.27
C GLN A 125 -15.52 7.63 -14.84
N ARG A 126 -15.14 8.77 -15.43
CA ARG A 126 -13.80 8.98 -15.96
C ARG A 126 -12.75 9.00 -14.85
N ALA A 127 -13.03 9.68 -13.74
CA ALA A 127 -12.15 9.72 -12.58
C ALA A 127 -11.96 8.34 -11.96
N PHE A 128 -13.03 7.53 -11.86
CA PHE A 128 -12.95 6.15 -11.38
C PHE A 128 -12.16 5.25 -12.33
N SER A 129 -12.38 5.38 -13.65
CA SER A 129 -11.60 4.65 -14.65
C SER A 129 -10.12 5.03 -14.60
N ALA A 130 -9.80 6.32 -14.49
CA ALA A 130 -8.44 6.81 -14.33
C ALA A 130 -7.82 6.31 -13.02
N TRP A 131 -8.57 6.33 -11.91
CA TRP A 131 -8.13 5.77 -10.64
C TRP A 131 -7.79 4.29 -10.74
N ALA A 132 -8.63 3.48 -11.39
CA ALA A 132 -8.36 2.06 -11.58
C ALA A 132 -7.10 1.82 -12.43
N VAL A 133 -6.88 2.62 -13.47
CA VAL A 133 -5.66 2.58 -14.29
C VAL A 133 -4.44 2.99 -13.47
N PHE A 134 -4.53 4.07 -12.68
CA PHE A 134 -3.45 4.48 -11.78
C PHE A 134 -3.19 3.44 -10.70
N LEU A 135 -4.22 2.79 -10.15
CA LEU A 135 -4.08 1.71 -9.19
C LEU A 135 -3.33 0.54 -9.79
N LEU A 136 -3.70 0.11 -11.00
CA LEU A 136 -2.97 -0.93 -11.71
C LEU A 136 -1.52 -0.51 -11.99
N LEU A 137 -1.32 0.72 -12.46
CA LEU A 137 -0.01 1.26 -12.78
C LEU A 137 0.88 1.34 -11.54
N PHE A 138 0.38 1.86 -10.42
CA PHE A 138 1.07 1.88 -9.13
C PHE A 138 1.30 0.47 -8.62
N TYR A 139 0.29 -0.40 -8.66
CA TYR A 139 0.47 -1.78 -8.22
C TYR A 139 1.57 -2.51 -9.01
N ALA A 140 1.71 -2.19 -10.30
CA ALA A 140 2.73 -2.77 -11.18
C ALA A 140 4.11 -2.11 -11.07
N LEU A 141 4.18 -0.78 -10.91
CA LEU A 141 5.44 -0.01 -10.93
C LEU A 141 5.96 0.40 -9.55
N HIS A 142 5.13 0.41 -8.51
CA HIS A 142 5.52 0.87 -7.17
C HIS A 142 6.44 -0.16 -6.50
N PRO A 143 7.53 0.27 -5.83
CA PRO A 143 8.60 -0.60 -5.38
C PRO A 143 8.13 -1.73 -4.46
N ARG A 144 8.50 -2.98 -4.82
CA ARG A 144 8.50 -4.10 -3.88
C ARG A 144 9.72 -3.92 -2.97
N LYS A 145 9.52 -3.73 -1.67
CA LYS A 145 10.63 -3.67 -0.69
C LYS A 145 11.48 -4.95 -0.64
N SER A 146 11.06 -6.05 -1.28
CA SER A 146 11.77 -7.34 -1.22
C SER A 146 12.02 -8.04 -2.56
N ASP A 147 11.56 -7.50 -3.70
CA ASP A 147 11.67 -8.20 -4.98
C ASP A 147 11.84 -7.21 -6.14
N GLU A 148 13.10 -6.81 -6.32
CA GLU A 148 13.60 -6.11 -7.49
C GLU A 148 13.65 -7.12 -8.65
N THR A 149 12.47 -7.50 -9.15
CA THR A 149 12.29 -8.30 -10.37
C THR A 149 11.22 -7.66 -11.24
N LEU A 150 11.56 -6.55 -11.91
CA LEU A 150 10.71 -5.84 -12.87
C LEU A 150 10.44 -6.71 -14.12
N LEU A 151 11.39 -7.60 -14.46
CA LEU A 151 11.27 -8.61 -15.51
C LEU A 151 11.82 -9.93 -14.97
N PRO A 152 11.05 -11.04 -15.03
CA PRO A 152 11.54 -12.37 -14.65
C PRO A 152 12.67 -12.77 -15.63
N GLY A 153 13.92 -12.55 -15.23
CA GLY A 153 15.10 -12.92 -16.01
C GLY A 153 16.24 -11.89 -16.11
N LEU A 154 16.10 -10.68 -15.57
CA LEU A 154 17.20 -9.68 -15.59
C LEU A 154 18.01 -9.64 -14.28
N PRO A 155 19.35 -9.50 -14.33
CA PRO A 155 20.19 -9.38 -13.14
C PRO A 155 19.78 -8.17 -12.28
N ALA A 156 19.63 -8.36 -10.96
CA ALA A 156 19.20 -7.34 -10.00
C ALA A 156 20.00 -6.02 -10.09
N ARG A 157 21.29 -6.08 -10.45
CA ARG A 157 22.17 -4.91 -10.60
C ARG A 157 21.70 -3.86 -11.60
N TYR A 158 20.99 -4.26 -12.67
CA TYR A 158 20.54 -3.35 -13.72
C TYR A 158 19.11 -2.85 -13.50
N GLN A 159 18.39 -3.40 -12.53
CA GLN A 159 16.97 -3.11 -12.37
C GLN A 159 16.72 -1.75 -11.75
N SER A 160 17.49 -1.37 -10.73
CA SER A 160 17.47 -0.02 -10.16
C SER A 160 17.71 1.11 -11.18
N PRO A 161 18.79 1.11 -11.99
CA PRO A 161 18.99 2.16 -12.99
C PRO A 161 17.98 2.08 -14.15
N LEU A 162 17.51 0.88 -14.52
CA LEU A 162 16.49 0.72 -15.55
C LEU A 162 15.14 1.30 -15.11
N ARG A 163 14.74 1.09 -13.86
CA ARG A 163 13.55 1.71 -13.25
C ARG A 163 13.66 3.24 -13.30
N GLN A 164 14.79 3.79 -12.87
CA GLN A 164 15.04 5.23 -12.93
C GLN A 164 14.97 5.76 -14.37
N ALA A 165 15.55 5.04 -15.33
CA ALA A 165 15.49 5.40 -16.74
C ALA A 165 14.07 5.36 -17.31
N ILE A 166 13.24 4.38 -16.91
CA ILE A 166 11.83 4.30 -17.29
C ILE A 166 11.09 5.52 -16.77
N PHE A 167 11.17 5.81 -15.48
CA PHE A 167 10.48 6.97 -14.91
C PHE A 167 10.99 8.29 -15.49
N PHE A 168 12.30 8.41 -15.74
CA PHE A 168 12.88 9.58 -16.39
C PHE A 168 12.35 9.76 -17.80
N SER A 169 12.34 8.69 -18.61
CA SER A 169 11.76 8.73 -19.96
C SER A 169 10.26 9.06 -19.93
N MET A 170 9.51 8.48 -18.99
CA MET A 170 8.09 8.74 -18.79
C MET A 170 7.85 10.20 -18.41
N SER A 171 8.66 10.77 -17.52
CA SER A 171 8.59 12.17 -17.11
C SER A 171 8.85 13.12 -18.29
N VAL A 172 9.92 12.88 -19.06
CA VAL A 172 10.26 13.71 -20.22
C VAL A 172 9.22 13.60 -21.32
N VAL A 173 8.79 12.38 -21.67
CA VAL A 173 7.77 12.15 -22.71
C VAL A 173 6.43 12.74 -22.29
N SER A 174 5.99 12.51 -21.05
CA SER A 174 4.73 13.05 -20.54
C SER A 174 4.74 14.58 -20.49
N GLY A 175 5.81 15.19 -19.98
CA GLY A 175 5.96 16.65 -19.92
C GLY A 175 5.97 17.29 -21.32
N CYS A 176 6.81 16.78 -22.24
CA CYS A 176 6.86 17.28 -23.61
C CYS A 176 5.54 17.06 -24.36
N TYR A 177 4.89 15.91 -24.16
CA TYR A 177 3.61 15.61 -24.79
C TYR A 177 2.47 16.46 -24.22
N LEU A 178 2.49 16.79 -22.93
CA LEU A 178 1.54 17.72 -22.31
C LEU A 178 1.64 19.09 -22.98
N ILE A 179 2.86 19.65 -23.08
CA ILE A 179 3.14 20.93 -23.74
C ILE A 179 2.71 20.89 -25.20
N TYR A 180 2.97 19.79 -25.90
CA TYR A 180 2.57 19.63 -27.30
C TYR A 180 1.05 19.61 -27.45
N VAL A 181 0.34 18.82 -26.64
CA VAL A 181 -1.12 18.71 -26.70
C VAL A 181 -1.79 20.05 -26.39
N THR A 182 -1.32 20.77 -25.37
CA THR A 182 -1.90 22.07 -25.00
C THR A 182 -1.71 23.13 -26.08
N ASN A 183 -0.62 23.07 -26.87
CA ASN A 183 -0.32 24.07 -27.91
C ASN A 183 -0.81 23.70 -29.32
N MET A 184 -0.86 22.41 -29.68
CA MET A 184 -1.11 21.97 -31.07
C MET A 184 -2.47 21.31 -31.28
N LYS A 185 -3.17 20.87 -30.24
CA LYS A 185 -4.45 20.17 -30.39
C LYS A 185 -5.63 21.12 -30.18
N GLY A 186 -6.71 20.82 -30.90
CA GLY A 186 -7.98 21.50 -30.72
C GLY A 186 -8.52 21.30 -29.31
N TYR A 187 -9.28 22.29 -28.87
CA TYR A 187 -9.83 22.42 -27.52
C TYR A 187 -10.35 21.09 -26.90
N LEU A 188 -11.24 20.36 -27.58
CA LEU A 188 -11.82 19.12 -27.04
C LEU A 188 -10.78 18.03 -26.76
N ALA A 189 -9.74 17.94 -27.58
CA ALA A 189 -8.68 16.94 -27.41
C ALA A 189 -7.74 17.32 -26.25
N THR A 190 -7.50 18.60 -26.05
CA THR A 190 -6.71 19.12 -24.91
C THR A 190 -7.44 18.87 -23.61
N GLN A 191 -8.75 19.12 -23.56
CA GLN A 191 -9.55 18.96 -22.35
C GLN A 191 -9.59 17.52 -21.83
N GLN A 192 -9.70 16.53 -22.72
CA GLN A 192 -9.78 15.13 -22.29
C GLN A 192 -8.43 14.52 -21.94
N ARG A 193 -7.33 15.02 -22.53
CA ARG A 193 -5.99 14.43 -22.41
C ARG A 193 -5.11 15.13 -21.38
N ALA A 194 -5.29 16.42 -21.13
CA ALA A 194 -4.44 17.16 -20.21
C ALA A 194 -4.54 16.69 -18.75
N PRO A 195 -5.73 16.43 -18.16
CA PRO A 195 -5.83 15.99 -16.77
C PRO A 195 -5.10 14.68 -16.45
N PRO A 196 -5.30 13.56 -17.19
CA PRO A 196 -4.61 12.31 -16.87
C PRO A 196 -3.11 12.40 -17.15
N LEU A 197 -2.71 13.14 -18.19
CA LEU A 197 -1.31 13.28 -18.58
C LEU A 197 -0.53 14.16 -17.58
N GLY A 198 -1.15 15.21 -17.05
CA GLY A 198 -0.61 16.02 -15.96
C GLY A 198 -0.40 15.21 -14.68
N CYS A 199 -1.40 14.41 -14.28
CA CYS A 199 -1.24 13.51 -13.14
C CYS A 199 -0.13 12.48 -13.34
N LEU A 200 -0.04 11.87 -14.53
CA LEU A 200 1.02 10.92 -14.87
C LEU A 200 2.40 11.59 -14.85
N TRP A 201 2.50 12.82 -15.32
CA TRP A 201 3.76 13.59 -15.29
C TRP A 201 4.21 13.90 -13.86
N ILE A 202 3.31 14.42 -13.02
CA ILE A 202 3.59 14.72 -11.60
C ILE A 202 4.00 13.44 -10.87
N TRP A 203 3.27 12.34 -11.10
CA TRP A 203 3.62 11.05 -10.51
C TRP A 203 5.01 10.59 -10.93
N ALA A 204 5.32 10.64 -12.23
CA ALA A 204 6.65 10.28 -12.71
C ALA A 204 7.72 11.13 -12.03
N VAL A 205 7.57 12.46 -11.95
CA VAL A 205 8.54 13.35 -11.29
C VAL A 205 8.73 13.02 -9.80
N MET A 206 7.65 12.67 -9.09
CA MET A 206 7.70 12.35 -7.66
C MET A 206 8.46 11.05 -7.35
N GLU A 207 8.45 10.09 -8.27
CA GLU A 207 9.16 8.81 -8.13
C GLU A 207 10.65 8.90 -8.53
N LEU A 208 11.10 9.98 -9.18
CA LEU A 208 12.51 10.17 -9.53
C LEU A 208 13.35 10.64 -8.33
N ASP A 209 14.62 10.27 -8.32
CA ASP A 209 15.58 10.92 -7.44
C ASP A 209 15.72 12.39 -7.80
N LEU A 210 15.92 13.22 -6.77
CA LEU A 210 16.06 14.68 -6.87
C LEU A 210 16.91 15.18 -8.06
N PRO A 211 18.14 14.67 -8.32
CA PRO A 211 18.93 15.16 -9.46
C PRO A 211 18.28 14.83 -10.81
N TRP A 212 17.73 13.63 -10.99
CA TRP A 212 17.09 13.23 -12.24
C TRP A 212 15.77 13.98 -12.47
N ALA A 213 15.03 14.26 -11.40
CA ALA A 213 13.81 15.06 -11.45
C ALA A 213 14.09 16.50 -11.90
N THR A 214 15.15 17.13 -11.35
CA THR A 214 15.55 18.47 -11.81
C THR A 214 15.98 18.46 -13.28
N LEU A 215 16.70 17.42 -13.72
CA LEU A 215 17.14 17.31 -15.10
C LEU A 215 15.96 17.11 -16.07
N SER A 216 14.95 16.31 -15.72
CA SER A 216 13.77 16.12 -16.58
C SER A 216 12.94 17.41 -16.71
N LEU A 217 12.84 18.21 -15.64
CA LEU A 217 12.20 19.54 -15.67
C LEU A 217 12.98 20.55 -16.50
N VAL A 218 14.31 20.55 -16.41
CA VAL A 218 15.17 21.38 -17.26
C VAL A 218 14.99 21.02 -18.74
N LEU A 219 14.89 19.72 -19.08
CA LEU A 219 14.62 19.30 -20.45
C LEU A 219 13.22 19.73 -20.94
N ALA A 220 12.20 19.61 -20.09
CA ALA A 220 10.85 20.06 -20.42
C ALA A 220 10.79 21.58 -20.64
N SER A 221 11.45 22.37 -19.79
CA SER A 221 11.53 23.83 -19.95
C SER A 221 12.36 24.24 -21.17
N ALA A 222 13.47 23.57 -21.45
CA ALA A 222 14.25 23.76 -22.67
C ALA A 222 13.41 23.46 -23.92
N PHE A 223 12.55 22.44 -23.88
CA PHE A 223 11.62 22.14 -24.98
C PHE A 223 10.64 23.27 -25.27
N ILE A 224 10.10 23.93 -24.22
CA ILE A 224 9.24 25.13 -24.37
C ILE A 224 10.01 26.24 -25.10
N TYR A 225 11.25 26.51 -24.66
CA TYR A 225 12.09 27.56 -25.21
C TYR A 225 12.47 27.30 -26.67
N LEU A 226 12.88 26.07 -27.00
CA LEU A 226 13.27 25.68 -28.36
C LEU A 226 12.09 25.69 -29.36
N LYS A 227 10.89 25.35 -28.90
CA LYS A 227 9.69 25.37 -29.75
C LYS A 227 9.06 26.75 -29.89
N GLY A 228 9.58 27.76 -29.18
CA GLY A 228 9.09 29.14 -29.26
C GLY A 228 7.64 29.28 -28.81
N TYR A 229 7.16 28.39 -27.93
CA TYR A 229 5.82 28.52 -27.36
C TYR A 229 5.83 29.73 -26.42
N THR A 230 5.29 30.85 -26.90
CA THR A 230 5.19 32.08 -26.11
C THR A 230 4.16 31.86 -25.00
N VAL A 231 4.62 31.76 -23.75
CA VAL A 231 3.73 31.85 -22.58
C VAL A 231 3.28 33.32 -22.52
N LYS A 232 2.06 33.59 -23.01
CA LYS A 232 1.39 34.88 -22.85
C LYS A 232 0.49 34.83 -21.62
#